data_AF-A0AAU0VZF8-F1
#
_entry.id   AF-A0AAU0VZF8-F1
#
_cell.length_a   1.000
_cell.length_b   1.000
_cell.length_c   1.000
_cell.angle_alpha   90.00
_cell.angle_beta   90.00
_cell.angle_gamma   90.00
#
_symmetry.space_group_name_H-M   'P 1'
#
loop_
_entity.id
_entity.type
_entity.pdbx_description
1 polymer ?
#
loop_
_entity_poly.entity_id
_entity_poly.type
_entity_poly.pdbx_seq_one_letter_code
_entity_poly.pdbx_strand_id
1 'polypeptide(L)'
;MRSTPHRAFAISASAVMALAAALLPGTTASAATASAAACTSSQLITNGGFESGTSPWTQSSTSVITNRTGQSAHGGTSFAWLDGTGSTHTDTLSQSVTIPSGCAATLSFWLHTDTAETTSSTAYDKLTAKIGSTTLATYSNLDKNTGYVKKSFDVSAFAGQTVTVAFSGTEDSSLQTSFVLDDIALDTSAATTPGDTTRTPASPSYTVSLTSNSTGTGWTGHESVTFTNASATALSEVYLRLWDNYHGTCSAPPITVSNVTGGTAGALSVACTALEVALPTPLAQGQSTTIGFDLGITVPSGADRFGYDGSFSMIGNALPVLAVRDGSGWHLDPYTNNGESFYSLAADFKVTLDHPTSLLVPATGTSTDTPGSSGRTVTTATASKVRDFAWAAGPFTKISGTSPGGVPINIYSVSGISSSSAQSMLTTAKSAVDAHAGRFGAYPYGELDAVIDNNFWFGGMEYPGFVLDLVSTTALTHEIGHQWWYGIVGDDEYNSPWLDEAFTDYATDLAQGLSGTNCWNSVSWASSAEKITNSMAYWDAHSSRYSTVVYGYGKCALHDLRRLIGDTAMTSLLKSYASSHWYGVSTTAEFKAAAQAATSTDLTSFWTTHRIDG
;
A
#
# COMPACT_ATOMS: atom_id res chain seq x y z
N MET A 1 2.41 -11.65 84.11
CA MET A 1 1.10 -11.81 83.43
C MET A 1 0.57 -10.44 83.08
N ARG A 2 0.20 -10.25 81.80
CA ARG A 2 -0.17 -8.99 81.10
C ARG A 2 0.97 -7.96 80.86
N SER A 3 1.26 -7.76 79.58
CA SER A 3 2.10 -6.74 78.90
C SER A 3 1.52 -6.65 77.47
N THR A 4 1.40 -5.57 76.71
CA THR A 4 1.78 -4.14 76.74
C THR A 4 0.99 -3.49 75.58
N PRO A 5 0.63 -2.19 75.62
CA PRO A 5 -0.01 -1.48 74.50
C PRO A 5 0.99 -0.57 73.75
N HIS A 6 0.79 -0.35 72.44
CA HIS A 6 1.51 0.70 71.70
C HIS A 6 0.57 1.81 71.23
N ARG A 7 0.95 3.03 71.62
CA ARG A 7 0.32 4.33 71.31
C ARG A 7 0.91 4.93 70.03
N ALA A 8 0.06 5.68 69.33
CA ALA A 8 0.38 6.56 68.22
C ALA A 8 1.21 7.80 68.67
N PHE A 9 2.07 8.28 67.78
CA PHE A 9 2.85 9.51 67.91
C PHE A 9 2.28 10.62 67.01
N ALA A 10 2.27 11.84 67.53
CA ALA A 10 1.99 13.09 66.84
C ALA A 10 3.16 14.07 67.10
N ILE A 11 3.66 14.77 66.07
CA ILE A 11 4.54 15.96 66.13
C ILE A 11 4.36 16.69 64.77
N SER A 12 3.56 17.77 64.65
CA SER A 12 3.77 19.21 64.92
C SER A 12 4.07 20.02 63.65
N ALA A 13 3.23 21.03 63.39
CA ALA A 13 3.30 21.98 62.29
C ALA A 13 4.21 23.17 62.63
N SER A 14 4.96 23.65 61.63
CA SER A 14 5.66 24.94 61.67
C SER A 14 5.18 25.81 60.51
N ALA A 15 4.88 27.06 60.86
CA ALA A 15 4.37 28.12 59.99
C ALA A 15 5.45 28.67 59.03
N VAL A 16 5.04 29.05 57.81
CA VAL A 16 5.78 30.01 56.97
C VAL A 16 4.79 30.97 56.30
N MET A 17 5.18 32.25 56.37
CA MET A 17 4.48 33.49 56.02
C MET A 17 3.85 33.54 54.62
N ALA A 18 2.64 34.10 54.55
CA ALA A 18 2.07 34.67 53.35
C ALA A 18 2.67 36.07 53.11
N LEU A 19 3.27 36.28 51.94
CA LEU A 19 3.61 37.60 51.41
C LEU A 19 2.73 37.85 50.19
N ALA A 20 1.76 38.75 50.33
CA ALA A 20 0.96 39.26 49.23
C ALA A 20 1.80 40.27 48.43
N ALA A 21 1.98 40.03 47.13
CA ALA A 21 2.48 41.01 46.18
C ALA A 21 1.50 41.13 45.02
N ALA A 22 1.18 42.37 44.68
CA ALA A 22 0.10 42.79 43.82
C ALA A 22 0.21 42.27 42.37
N LEU A 23 -0.93 41.80 41.84
CA LEU A 23 -1.14 41.55 40.41
C LEU A 23 -1.27 42.89 39.68
N LEU A 24 -0.25 43.26 38.92
CA LEU A 24 -0.37 44.16 37.77
C LEU A 24 -0.68 43.31 36.53
N PRO A 25 -1.50 43.78 35.57
CA PRO A 25 -1.73 43.06 34.33
C PRO A 25 -0.48 43.12 33.46
N GLY A 26 0.36 42.08 33.54
CA GLY A 26 1.39 41.84 32.55
C GLY A 26 0.72 41.42 31.25
N THR A 27 0.74 42.30 30.25
CA THR A 27 0.52 41.91 28.86
C THR A 27 1.53 40.82 28.53
N THR A 28 1.08 39.57 28.38
CA THR A 28 1.88 38.54 27.77
C THR A 28 2.13 38.99 26.34
N ALA A 29 3.36 39.43 26.07
CA ALA A 29 3.82 39.60 24.72
C ALA A 29 3.59 38.27 24.00
N SER A 30 2.73 38.31 22.99
CA SER A 30 2.63 37.25 21.99
C SER A 30 4.07 37.02 21.50
N ALA A 31 4.65 35.89 21.87
CA ALA A 31 5.77 35.35 21.14
C ALA A 31 5.21 35.07 19.75
N ALA A 32 5.41 36.00 18.83
CA ALA A 32 5.23 35.75 17.42
C ALA A 32 6.05 34.50 17.13
N THR A 33 5.38 33.39 16.86
CA THR A 33 5.98 32.29 16.14
C THR A 33 6.57 32.92 14.89
N ALA A 34 7.89 33.01 14.82
CA ALA A 34 8.56 33.34 13.58
C ALA A 34 8.04 32.31 12.58
N SER A 35 7.19 32.76 11.66
CA SER A 35 6.82 32.01 10.47
C SER A 35 8.12 31.43 9.93
N ALA A 36 8.26 30.09 9.94
CA ALA A 36 9.26 29.47 9.11
C ALA A 36 9.09 30.10 7.72
N ALA A 37 10.15 30.72 7.20
CA ALA A 37 10.07 31.38 5.90
C ALA A 37 9.56 30.33 4.91
N ALA A 38 8.40 30.60 4.30
CA ALA A 38 7.83 29.68 3.33
C ALA A 38 8.88 29.41 2.25
N CYS A 39 9.29 28.16 2.10
CA CYS A 39 10.29 27.83 1.11
C CYS A 39 9.78 28.21 -0.28
N THR A 40 10.54 29.07 -0.95
CA THR A 40 10.24 29.55 -2.29
C THR A 40 10.86 28.59 -3.30
N SER A 41 10.08 28.18 -4.30
CA SER A 41 10.58 27.31 -5.35
C SER A 41 11.68 28.02 -6.15
N SER A 42 12.85 27.41 -6.26
CA SER A 42 14.01 28.05 -6.90
C SER A 42 15.04 27.02 -7.38
N GLN A 43 15.77 27.36 -8.44
CA GLN A 43 16.92 26.57 -8.91
C GLN A 43 18.20 27.13 -8.28
N LEU A 44 18.89 26.33 -7.46
CA LEU A 44 20.00 26.79 -6.61
C LEU A 44 21.38 26.64 -7.27
N ILE A 45 21.53 25.76 -8.26
CA ILE A 45 22.77 25.67 -9.02
C ILE A 45 22.81 26.82 -10.02
N THR A 46 23.90 27.57 -10.00
CA THR A 46 24.16 28.62 -10.98
C THR A 46 25.12 28.12 -12.05
N ASN A 47 24.91 28.58 -13.29
CA ASN A 47 25.69 28.14 -14.45
C ASN A 47 25.73 26.60 -14.62
N GLY A 48 24.59 25.94 -14.42
CA GLY A 48 24.46 24.48 -14.48
C GLY A 48 24.63 23.86 -15.87
N GLY A 49 24.33 24.62 -16.93
CA GLY A 49 24.62 24.28 -18.32
C GLY A 49 25.91 24.91 -18.85
N PHE A 50 26.76 25.46 -17.97
CA PHE A 50 28.13 25.89 -18.29
C PHE A 50 28.34 27.01 -19.34
N GLU A 51 27.27 27.62 -19.84
CA GLU A 51 27.32 28.69 -20.85
C GLU A 51 27.94 30.01 -20.38
N SER A 52 28.13 30.20 -19.06
CA SER A 52 28.72 31.42 -18.48
C SER A 52 30.19 31.24 -18.09
N GLY A 53 30.90 30.33 -18.75
CA GLY A 53 32.29 30.01 -18.47
C GLY A 53 32.43 29.15 -17.21
N THR A 54 33.51 29.32 -16.46
CA THR A 54 33.87 28.41 -15.36
C THR A 54 33.29 28.82 -14.01
N SER A 55 33.01 30.10 -13.78
CA SER A 55 32.45 30.58 -12.52
C SER A 55 30.95 30.24 -12.41
N PRO A 56 30.43 29.84 -11.25
CA PRO A 56 31.09 29.69 -9.94
C PRO A 56 31.55 28.25 -9.61
N TRP A 57 31.76 27.42 -10.63
CA TRP A 57 32.28 26.07 -10.44
C TRP A 57 33.77 26.08 -10.08
N THR A 58 34.15 25.18 -9.19
CA THR A 58 35.54 24.80 -8.92
C THR A 58 35.84 23.51 -9.68
N GLN A 59 36.89 23.51 -10.48
CA GLN A 59 37.30 22.37 -11.32
C GLN A 59 38.79 22.03 -11.10
N SER A 60 39.14 20.75 -11.23
CA SER A 60 40.52 20.24 -11.12
C SER A 60 41.46 20.82 -12.17
N SER A 61 40.96 20.99 -13.39
CA SER A 61 41.70 21.47 -14.54
C SER A 61 40.86 22.48 -15.33
N THR A 62 41.53 23.38 -16.07
CA THR A 62 40.84 24.40 -16.88
C THR A 62 40.13 23.82 -18.10
N SER A 63 40.28 22.52 -18.36
CA SER A 63 39.67 21.81 -19.49
C SER A 63 38.40 21.05 -19.13
N VAL A 64 37.99 21.00 -17.85
CA VAL A 64 36.77 20.27 -17.45
C VAL A 64 35.54 20.94 -18.05
N ILE A 65 35.29 22.21 -17.73
CA ILE A 65 34.24 22.99 -18.41
C ILE A 65 34.78 23.43 -19.77
N THR A 66 34.14 22.97 -20.85
CA THR A 66 34.67 23.10 -22.20
C THR A 66 33.56 23.10 -23.26
N ASN A 67 33.94 23.44 -24.49
CA ASN A 67 33.15 23.29 -25.71
C ASN A 67 33.99 22.61 -26.82
N ARG A 68 35.03 21.87 -26.40
CA ARG A 68 35.98 21.24 -27.32
C ARG A 68 35.30 20.14 -28.14
N THR A 69 35.73 19.98 -29.38
CA THR A 69 35.22 18.95 -30.30
C THR A 69 35.51 17.54 -29.77
N GLY A 70 34.57 16.63 -29.95
CA GLY A 70 34.69 15.21 -29.55
C GLY A 70 33.55 14.72 -28.67
N GLN A 71 32.91 15.66 -27.97
CA GLN A 71 31.65 15.47 -27.25
C GLN A 71 30.70 16.61 -27.64
N SER A 72 29.41 16.45 -27.38
CA SER A 72 28.38 17.48 -27.66
C SER A 72 27.70 17.86 -26.36
N ALA A 73 27.29 19.13 -26.22
CA ALA A 73 26.44 19.55 -25.12
C ALA A 73 25.04 18.92 -25.23
N HIS A 74 24.38 18.69 -24.10
CA HIS A 74 22.96 18.36 -24.06
C HIS A 74 22.11 19.59 -24.37
N GLY A 75 22.45 20.73 -23.74
CA GLY A 75 21.87 22.04 -23.97
C GLY A 75 22.94 23.08 -24.28
N GLY A 76 22.64 24.08 -25.12
CA GLY A 76 23.60 25.15 -25.41
C GLY A 76 24.82 24.69 -26.21
N THR A 77 26.01 25.14 -25.79
CA THR A 77 27.29 24.96 -26.52
C THR A 77 28.43 24.44 -25.65
N SER A 78 28.30 24.51 -24.32
CA SER A 78 29.33 24.16 -23.34
C SER A 78 28.83 23.04 -22.43
N PHE A 79 29.77 22.27 -21.88
CA PHE A 79 29.47 21.14 -20.99
C PHE A 79 30.67 20.87 -20.08
N ALA A 80 30.49 20.05 -19.05
CA ALA A 80 31.59 19.56 -18.24
C ALA A 80 32.03 18.18 -18.73
N TRP A 81 33.30 18.03 -19.09
CA TRP A 81 33.93 16.79 -19.51
C TRP A 81 35.00 16.40 -18.50
N LEU A 82 34.71 15.37 -17.72
CA LEU A 82 35.67 14.78 -16.79
C LEU A 82 36.34 13.58 -17.46
N ASP A 83 37.66 13.50 -17.29
CA ASP A 83 38.51 12.43 -17.78
C ASP A 83 38.57 12.35 -19.33
N GLY A 84 38.55 11.14 -19.91
CA GLY A 84 38.68 10.91 -21.35
C GLY A 84 40.13 11.01 -21.86
N THR A 85 41.12 10.75 -21.01
CA THR A 85 42.55 10.86 -21.34
C THR A 85 43.16 9.53 -21.78
N GLY A 86 42.60 8.41 -21.32
CA GLY A 86 43.16 7.07 -21.54
C GLY A 86 44.46 6.80 -20.79
N SER A 87 44.65 7.45 -19.65
CA SER A 87 45.77 7.27 -18.72
C SER A 87 45.33 7.65 -17.30
N THR A 88 46.12 7.30 -16.28
CA THR A 88 45.71 7.54 -14.88
C THR A 88 45.50 9.03 -14.62
N HIS A 89 44.24 9.39 -14.42
CA HIS A 89 43.80 10.76 -14.33
C HIS A 89 42.61 10.87 -13.38
N THR A 90 42.37 12.07 -12.85
CA THR A 90 41.25 12.35 -11.97
C THR A 90 40.81 13.79 -12.20
N ASP A 91 39.63 13.96 -12.77
CA ASP A 91 38.97 15.25 -12.80
C ASP A 91 37.93 15.43 -11.69
N THR A 92 37.77 16.67 -11.24
CA THR A 92 36.74 17.05 -10.28
C THR A 92 36.03 18.32 -10.72
N LEU A 93 34.75 18.40 -10.36
CA LEU A 93 33.91 19.56 -10.59
C LEU A 93 33.00 19.75 -9.36
N SER A 94 32.91 20.96 -8.81
CA SER A 94 32.07 21.21 -7.64
C SER A 94 31.54 22.63 -7.53
N GLN A 95 30.39 22.78 -6.87
CA GLN A 95 29.78 24.06 -6.51
C GLN A 95 29.16 23.94 -5.12
N SER A 96 29.39 24.92 -4.26
CA SER A 96 28.72 25.01 -2.96
C SER A 96 27.40 25.75 -3.10
N VAL A 97 26.33 25.18 -2.56
CA VAL A 97 24.98 25.73 -2.58
C VAL A 97 24.37 25.66 -1.18
N THR A 98 23.59 26.67 -0.81
CA THR A 98 22.82 26.68 0.43
C THR A 98 21.39 26.27 0.12
N ILE A 99 20.95 25.13 0.65
CA ILE A 99 19.57 24.69 0.54
C ILE A 99 18.80 25.35 1.70
N PRO A 100 17.80 26.21 1.45
CA PRO A 100 17.05 26.84 2.52
C PRO A 100 16.39 25.80 3.44
N SER A 101 16.28 26.12 4.72
CA SER A 101 15.57 25.25 5.67
C SER A 101 14.09 25.16 5.30
N GLY A 102 13.48 23.99 5.52
CA GLY A 102 12.07 23.78 5.20
C GLY A 102 11.77 23.77 3.69
N CYS A 103 12.74 23.40 2.85
CA CYS A 103 12.54 23.09 1.44
C CYS A 103 12.62 21.57 1.18
N ALA A 104 11.80 21.08 0.25
CA ALA A 104 12.13 19.87 -0.49
C ALA A 104 13.17 20.25 -1.56
N ALA A 105 14.12 19.36 -1.85
CA ALA A 105 15.20 19.62 -2.78
C ALA A 105 15.50 18.42 -3.67
N THR A 106 15.63 18.63 -4.98
CA THR A 106 15.97 17.59 -5.96
C THR A 106 17.19 18.01 -6.75
N LEU A 107 18.26 17.20 -6.71
CA LEU A 107 19.43 17.36 -7.57
C LEU A 107 19.22 16.52 -8.84
N SER A 108 19.39 17.13 -10.00
CA SER A 108 19.40 16.46 -11.29
C SER A 108 20.54 16.94 -12.18
N PHE A 109 20.96 16.08 -13.10
CA PHE A 109 21.96 16.37 -14.12
C PHE A 109 21.82 15.41 -15.29
N TRP A 110 22.32 15.79 -16.46
CA TRP A 110 22.41 14.91 -17.62
C TRP A 110 23.81 14.32 -17.71
N LEU A 111 23.90 13.00 -17.91
CA LEU A 111 25.17 12.29 -18.05
C LEU A 111 25.21 11.51 -19.36
N HIS A 112 26.27 11.73 -20.15
CA HIS A 112 26.68 10.88 -21.25
C HIS A 112 28.02 10.23 -20.91
N THR A 113 28.10 8.91 -21.09
CA THR A 113 29.33 8.15 -20.88
C THR A 113 29.77 7.55 -22.21
N ASP A 114 30.97 7.88 -22.64
CA ASP A 114 31.63 7.23 -23.77
C ASP A 114 32.92 6.56 -23.30
N THR A 115 33.24 5.39 -23.87
CA THR A 115 34.44 4.65 -23.48
C THR A 115 35.03 3.86 -24.64
N ALA A 116 36.36 3.76 -24.65
CA ALA A 116 37.14 2.86 -25.49
C ALA A 116 37.31 1.47 -24.85
N GLU A 117 36.93 1.30 -23.58
CA GLU A 117 36.89 0.00 -22.91
C GLU A 117 35.90 -0.94 -23.61
N THR A 118 36.32 -2.19 -23.79
CA THR A 118 35.49 -3.24 -24.43
C THR A 118 34.94 -4.26 -23.44
N THR A 119 35.27 -4.13 -22.16
CA THR A 119 34.73 -5.00 -21.12
C THR A 119 33.24 -4.77 -20.92
N SER A 120 32.52 -5.83 -20.57
CA SER A 120 31.10 -5.78 -20.19
C SER A 120 30.87 -6.05 -18.70
N SER A 121 31.95 -6.30 -17.93
CA SER A 121 31.84 -6.74 -16.53
C SER A 121 32.73 -5.99 -15.55
N THR A 122 33.74 -5.26 -16.02
CA THR A 122 34.71 -4.59 -15.14
C THR A 122 34.57 -3.08 -15.20
N ALA A 123 34.34 -2.46 -14.04
CA ALA A 123 34.29 -1.00 -13.88
C ALA A 123 35.70 -0.48 -13.56
N TYR A 124 36.48 -0.21 -14.60
CA TYR A 124 37.84 0.33 -14.52
C TYR A 124 37.80 1.81 -14.13
N ASP A 125 37.07 2.60 -14.91
CA ASP A 125 36.96 4.04 -14.72
C ASP A 125 35.64 4.37 -14.03
N LYS A 126 35.62 5.39 -13.17
CA LYS A 126 34.45 5.72 -12.36
C LYS A 126 34.19 7.20 -12.24
N LEU A 127 32.92 7.58 -12.33
CA LEU A 127 32.40 8.88 -11.93
C LEU A 127 31.60 8.73 -10.64
N THR A 128 31.90 9.53 -9.62
CA THR A 128 31.09 9.64 -8.41
C THR A 128 30.37 10.99 -8.36
N ALA A 129 29.05 10.97 -8.13
CA ALA A 129 28.24 12.15 -7.86
C ALA A 129 27.96 12.23 -6.35
N LYS A 130 28.25 13.37 -5.74
CA LYS A 130 28.21 13.58 -4.28
C LYS A 130 27.50 14.88 -3.91
N ILE A 131 26.95 14.89 -2.70
CA ILE A 131 26.46 16.09 -2.01
C ILE A 131 26.99 16.08 -0.58
N GLY A 132 27.81 17.07 -0.22
CA GLY A 132 28.59 17.02 1.02
C GLY A 132 29.52 15.80 1.03
N SER A 133 29.42 14.96 2.07
CA SER A 133 30.15 13.70 2.17
C SER A 133 29.39 12.49 1.61
N THR A 134 28.11 12.65 1.24
CA THR A 134 27.24 11.56 0.78
C THR A 134 27.44 11.30 -0.70
N THR A 135 27.65 10.02 -1.07
CA THR A 135 27.68 9.59 -2.47
C THR A 135 26.26 9.23 -2.92
N LEU A 136 25.78 9.91 -3.95
CA LEU A 136 24.44 9.71 -4.51
C LEU A 136 24.42 8.57 -5.53
N ALA A 137 25.46 8.50 -6.37
CA ALA A 137 25.65 7.43 -7.34
C ALA A 137 27.12 7.29 -7.75
N THR A 138 27.46 6.12 -8.26
CA THR A 138 28.71 5.85 -8.97
C THR A 138 28.37 5.30 -10.35
N TYR A 139 28.97 5.87 -11.39
CA TYR A 139 28.91 5.42 -12.78
C TYR A 139 30.29 4.98 -13.23
N SER A 140 30.38 4.26 -14.34
CA SER A 140 31.61 3.69 -14.85
C SER A 140 31.62 3.55 -16.37
N ASN A 141 32.72 3.05 -16.91
CA ASN A 141 32.81 2.62 -18.32
C ASN A 141 31.72 1.60 -18.72
N LEU A 142 31.12 0.86 -17.76
CA LEU A 142 30.01 -0.06 -18.03
C LEU A 142 28.67 0.65 -18.32
N ASP A 143 28.58 1.94 -17.98
CA ASP A 143 27.39 2.77 -18.19
C ASP A 143 27.40 3.51 -19.53
N LYS A 144 28.21 3.02 -20.49
CA LYS A 144 28.30 3.58 -21.86
C LYS A 144 26.91 3.70 -22.50
N ASN A 145 26.63 4.84 -23.10
CA ASN A 145 25.37 5.11 -23.79
C ASN A 145 25.58 5.89 -25.09
N THR A 146 24.55 6.00 -25.93
CA THR A 146 24.61 6.71 -27.23
C THR A 146 24.33 8.21 -27.11
N GLY A 147 24.03 8.71 -25.91
CA GLY A 147 23.71 10.11 -25.64
C GLY A 147 23.39 10.32 -24.16
N TYR A 148 22.92 11.52 -23.82
CA TYR A 148 22.66 11.89 -22.43
C TYR A 148 21.47 11.18 -21.81
N VAL A 149 21.60 10.83 -20.53
CA VAL A 149 20.53 10.30 -19.67
C VAL A 149 20.42 11.18 -18.43
N LYS A 150 19.20 11.64 -18.12
CA LYS A 150 18.94 12.43 -16.91
C LYS A 150 19.03 11.55 -15.67
N LYS A 151 19.73 12.05 -14.65
CA LYS A 151 19.83 11.48 -13.30
C LYS A 151 19.16 12.44 -12.33
N SER A 152 18.48 11.91 -11.32
CA SER A 152 17.70 12.71 -10.37
C SER A 152 17.73 12.07 -8.99
N PHE A 153 17.92 12.87 -7.94
CA PHE A 153 18.06 12.44 -6.56
C PHE A 153 17.31 13.38 -5.62
N ASP A 154 16.52 12.82 -4.71
CA ASP A 154 16.00 13.59 -3.57
C ASP A 154 17.15 13.89 -2.60
N VAL A 155 17.36 15.17 -2.32
CA VAL A 155 18.39 15.69 -1.43
C VAL A 155 17.79 16.58 -0.34
N SER A 156 16.49 16.44 -0.07
CA SER A 156 15.75 17.20 0.95
C SER A 156 16.34 17.03 2.37
N ALA A 157 17.05 15.93 2.63
CA ALA A 157 17.77 15.71 3.90
C ALA A 157 18.87 16.76 4.19
N PHE A 158 19.30 17.51 3.18
CA PHE A 158 20.30 18.58 3.31
C PHE A 158 19.67 19.98 3.44
N ALA A 159 18.34 20.08 3.55
CA ALA A 159 17.66 21.35 3.78
C ALA A 159 18.17 22.05 5.05
N GLY A 160 18.40 23.36 4.95
CA GLY A 160 18.99 24.17 6.02
C GLY A 160 20.51 24.10 6.10
N GLN A 161 21.18 23.39 5.19
CA GLN A 161 22.64 23.27 5.16
C GLN A 161 23.24 23.92 3.91
N THR A 162 24.47 24.40 4.05
CA THR A 162 25.34 24.68 2.91
C THR A 162 26.12 23.43 2.58
N VAL A 163 25.91 22.90 1.37
CA VAL A 163 26.48 21.64 0.90
C VAL A 163 27.22 21.85 -0.41
N THR A 164 28.22 21.01 -0.65
CA THR A 164 28.96 20.99 -1.92
C THR A 164 28.40 19.89 -2.80
N VAL A 165 27.85 20.25 -3.96
CA VAL A 165 27.57 19.30 -5.04
C VAL A 165 28.89 19.05 -5.76
N ALA A 166 29.32 17.80 -5.84
CA ALA A 166 30.63 17.44 -6.38
C ALA A 166 30.56 16.21 -7.29
N PHE A 167 31.32 16.26 -8.37
CA PHE A 167 31.55 15.18 -9.30
C PHE A 167 33.05 14.88 -9.32
N SER A 168 33.42 13.60 -9.26
CA SER A 168 34.81 13.16 -9.34
C SER A 168 34.90 11.97 -10.29
N GLY A 169 35.57 12.19 -11.41
CA GLY A 169 35.96 11.18 -12.37
C GLY A 169 37.32 10.60 -12.01
N THR A 170 37.57 9.34 -12.34
CA THR A 170 38.86 8.68 -12.18
C THR A 170 39.04 7.66 -13.28
N GLU A 171 40.12 7.82 -14.05
CA GLU A 171 40.59 6.85 -15.04
C GLU A 171 41.71 5.97 -14.46
N ASP A 172 41.75 4.72 -14.92
CA ASP A 172 42.85 3.81 -14.65
C ASP A 172 44.06 4.06 -15.58
N SER A 173 45.01 3.12 -15.67
CA SER A 173 46.24 3.34 -16.46
C SER A 173 46.10 3.29 -17.98
N SER A 174 44.94 2.91 -18.56
CA SER A 174 44.79 2.72 -20.00
C SER A 174 43.35 2.80 -20.49
N LEU A 175 43.14 3.15 -21.77
CA LEU A 175 41.83 3.27 -22.44
C LEU A 175 40.96 4.37 -21.82
N GLN A 176 40.31 5.16 -22.67
CA GLN A 176 39.61 6.35 -22.20
C GLN A 176 38.19 6.02 -21.77
N THR A 177 37.73 6.69 -20.72
CA THR A 177 36.31 6.86 -20.43
C THR A 177 36.02 8.33 -20.18
N SER A 178 35.12 8.88 -20.99
CA SER A 178 34.66 10.25 -20.93
C SER A 178 33.34 10.31 -20.17
N PHE A 179 33.31 11.07 -19.08
CA PHE A 179 32.09 11.38 -18.35
C PHE A 179 31.67 12.82 -18.63
N VAL A 180 30.61 12.97 -19.42
CA VAL A 180 30.14 14.27 -19.90
C VAL A 180 28.86 14.65 -19.15
N LEU A 181 28.94 15.72 -18.37
CA LEU A 181 27.86 16.27 -17.55
C LEU A 181 27.34 17.55 -18.18
N ASP A 182 26.02 17.73 -18.11
CA ASP A 182 25.38 18.96 -18.55
C ASP A 182 24.07 19.23 -17.79
N ASP A 183 23.58 20.47 -17.86
CA ASP A 183 22.32 20.94 -17.29
C ASP A 183 22.11 20.51 -15.83
N ILE A 184 23.11 20.79 -14.98
CA ILE A 184 23.06 20.48 -13.55
C ILE A 184 22.10 21.42 -12.84
N ALA A 185 21.18 20.86 -12.09
CA ALA A 185 20.07 21.57 -11.47
C ALA A 185 19.82 21.02 -10.05
N LEU A 186 19.80 21.88 -9.04
CA LEU A 186 19.26 21.61 -7.71
C LEU A 186 18.01 22.48 -7.47
N ASP A 187 16.84 21.92 -7.74
CA ASP A 187 15.55 22.59 -7.58
C ASP A 187 15.05 22.47 -6.15
N THR A 188 14.60 23.57 -5.55
CA THR A 188 13.85 23.60 -4.31
C THR A 188 12.39 23.85 -4.57
N SER A 189 11.55 23.33 -3.68
CA SER A 189 10.14 23.66 -3.56
C SER A 189 9.74 23.66 -2.10
N ALA A 190 8.57 24.22 -1.76
CA ALA A 190 8.06 24.20 -0.39
C ALA A 190 8.22 22.78 0.19
N ALA A 191 8.91 22.63 1.35
CA ALA A 191 8.96 21.32 1.97
C ALA A 191 7.53 20.88 2.25
N THR A 192 7.09 19.84 1.56
CA THR A 192 6.36 18.82 2.26
C THR A 192 7.31 18.38 3.37
N THR A 193 6.93 18.55 4.64
CA THR A 193 7.39 17.72 5.76
C THR A 193 7.79 16.34 5.23
N PRO A 194 8.88 15.65 5.68
CA PRO A 194 9.10 14.25 5.28
C PRO A 194 7.75 13.58 5.30
N GLY A 195 7.24 13.24 4.12
CA GLY A 195 5.79 13.09 3.93
C GLY A 195 5.34 12.16 5.02
N ASP A 196 4.39 12.59 5.85
CA ASP A 196 3.93 11.75 6.94
C ASP A 196 3.32 10.50 6.30
N THR A 197 4.15 9.46 6.14
CA THR A 197 3.80 8.22 5.45
C THR A 197 2.97 7.32 6.35
N THR A 198 2.68 7.76 7.57
CA THR A 198 1.84 7.05 8.51
C THR A 198 0.44 6.94 7.94
N ARG A 199 0.05 5.71 7.60
CA ARG A 199 -1.31 5.40 7.17
C ARG A 199 -2.30 5.70 8.30
N THR A 200 -3.31 6.49 7.99
CA THR A 200 -4.34 6.97 8.92
C THR A 200 -5.67 7.10 8.15
N PRO A 201 -6.85 7.02 8.77
CA PRO A 201 -7.14 6.75 10.18
C PRO A 201 -6.77 5.34 10.63
N ALA A 202 -6.09 5.22 11.77
CA ALA A 202 -5.61 3.95 12.31
C ALA A 202 -6.58 3.31 13.31
N SER A 203 -6.48 1.98 13.42
CA SER A 203 -7.29 1.13 14.30
C SER A 203 -8.80 1.40 14.22
N PRO A 204 -9.39 1.44 13.02
CA PRO A 204 -10.83 1.63 12.88
C PRO A 204 -11.60 0.49 13.56
N SER A 205 -12.68 0.84 14.25
CA SER A 205 -13.60 -0.10 14.88
C SER A 205 -15.04 0.28 14.53
N TYR A 206 -15.70 -0.60 13.77
CA TYR A 206 -17.03 -0.44 13.25
C TYR A 206 -18.06 -1.16 14.11
N THR A 207 -19.15 -0.47 14.42
CA THR A 207 -20.36 -1.06 15.00
C THR A 207 -21.52 -0.81 14.06
N VAL A 208 -22.16 -1.88 13.62
CA VAL A 208 -23.19 -1.88 12.59
C VAL A 208 -24.41 -2.63 13.09
N SER A 209 -25.59 -2.05 12.86
CA SER A 209 -26.87 -2.68 13.15
C SER A 209 -27.81 -2.44 11.99
N LEU A 210 -28.15 -3.50 11.26
CA LEU A 210 -29.00 -3.45 10.07
C LEU A 210 -30.18 -4.41 10.20
N THR A 211 -31.30 -4.01 9.60
CA THR A 211 -32.50 -4.84 9.45
C THR A 211 -32.79 -5.00 7.98
N SER A 212 -32.96 -6.25 7.53
CA SER A 212 -33.34 -6.54 6.14
C SER A 212 -34.86 -6.57 5.92
N ASN A 213 -35.23 -6.29 4.67
CA ASN A 213 -36.53 -6.62 4.09
C ASN A 213 -36.77 -8.15 4.03
N SER A 214 -37.92 -8.58 3.53
CA SER A 214 -38.30 -10.00 3.50
C SER A 214 -37.45 -10.89 2.61
N THR A 215 -36.65 -10.32 1.70
CA THR A 215 -35.87 -11.04 0.69
C THR A 215 -34.36 -10.91 0.88
N GLY A 216 -33.89 -10.13 1.86
CA GLY A 216 -32.46 -9.86 2.06
C GLY A 216 -31.84 -8.92 1.03
N THR A 217 -32.64 -8.26 0.18
CA THR A 217 -32.16 -7.38 -0.90
C THR A 217 -32.12 -5.90 -0.51
N GLY A 218 -32.68 -5.55 0.65
CA GLY A 218 -32.70 -4.18 1.15
C GLY A 218 -32.42 -4.18 2.63
N TRP A 219 -31.47 -3.35 3.08
CA TRP A 219 -31.02 -3.24 4.45
C TRP A 219 -31.03 -1.79 4.90
N THR A 220 -31.49 -1.55 6.12
CA THR A 220 -31.48 -0.21 6.71
C THR A 220 -31.08 -0.28 8.17
N GLY A 221 -30.39 0.73 8.65
CA GLY A 221 -30.07 0.83 10.07
C GLY A 221 -29.00 1.88 10.31
N HIS A 222 -28.04 1.57 11.16
CA HIS A 222 -27.04 2.52 11.61
C HIS A 222 -25.65 1.88 11.63
N GLU A 223 -24.66 2.68 11.26
CA GLU A 223 -23.24 2.35 11.34
C GLU A 223 -22.48 3.48 12.05
N SER A 224 -21.47 3.09 12.82
CA SER A 224 -20.51 4.04 13.39
C SER A 224 -19.11 3.47 13.35
N VAL A 225 -18.13 4.33 13.13
CA VAL A 225 -16.71 3.98 13.18
C VAL A 225 -15.98 4.88 14.16
N THR A 226 -15.24 4.26 15.07
CA THR A 226 -14.27 4.93 15.94
C THR A 226 -12.88 4.72 15.37
N PHE A 227 -12.06 5.76 15.32
CA PHE A 227 -10.72 5.69 14.76
C PHE A 227 -9.76 6.67 15.46
N THR A 228 -8.46 6.48 15.23
CA THR A 228 -7.40 7.35 15.77
C THR A 228 -6.60 7.97 14.64
N ASN A 229 -6.27 9.25 14.73
CA ASN A 229 -5.28 9.80 13.82
C ASN A 229 -3.87 9.36 14.23
N ALA A 230 -3.24 8.46 13.48
CA ALA A 230 -1.86 8.04 13.75
C ALA A 230 -0.82 9.03 13.19
N SER A 231 -1.20 9.82 12.19
CA SER A 231 -0.30 10.72 11.49
C SER A 231 -0.07 12.00 12.30
N ALA A 232 1.15 12.53 12.23
CA ALA A 232 1.50 13.87 12.73
C ALA A 232 0.68 14.97 12.04
N THR A 233 0.18 14.74 10.82
CA THR A 233 -0.75 15.64 10.14
C THR A 233 -2.14 15.51 10.78
N ALA A 234 -2.68 16.61 11.32
CA ALA A 234 -4.03 16.62 11.86
C ALA A 234 -5.06 16.40 10.75
N LEU A 235 -6.10 15.60 11.02
CA LEU A 235 -7.19 15.34 10.08
C LEU A 235 -8.30 16.37 10.29
N SER A 236 -8.54 17.26 9.34
CA SER A 236 -9.74 18.12 9.33
C SER A 236 -10.96 17.40 8.76
N GLU A 237 -10.74 16.32 8.02
CA GLU A 237 -11.75 15.53 7.35
C GLU A 237 -11.35 14.06 7.34
N VAL A 238 -12.32 13.20 7.06
CA VAL A 238 -12.09 11.80 6.65
C VAL A 238 -13.00 11.49 5.47
N TYR A 239 -12.69 10.43 4.73
CA TYR A 239 -13.55 9.93 3.66
C TYR A 239 -14.10 8.55 4.02
N LEU A 240 -15.39 8.35 3.76
CA LEU A 240 -16.01 7.03 3.69
C LEU A 240 -15.97 6.56 2.24
N ARG A 241 -15.51 5.32 2.02
CA ARG A 241 -15.50 4.61 0.74
C ARG A 241 -16.79 3.82 0.60
N LEU A 242 -17.51 4.09 -0.48
CA LEU A 242 -18.78 3.47 -0.87
C LEU A 242 -18.62 2.85 -2.26
N TRP A 243 -17.63 1.95 -2.42
CA TRP A 243 -17.20 1.42 -3.71
C TRP A 243 -18.36 0.92 -4.58
N ASP A 244 -19.30 0.19 -3.99
CA ASP A 244 -20.42 -0.39 -4.74
C ASP A 244 -21.53 0.59 -5.15
N ASN A 245 -21.39 1.88 -4.80
CA ASN A 245 -22.19 2.90 -5.46
C ASN A 245 -21.97 2.98 -6.97
N TYR A 246 -20.87 2.40 -7.45
CA TYR A 246 -20.60 2.16 -8.87
C TYR A 246 -21.75 1.44 -9.60
N HIS A 247 -22.45 0.51 -8.93
CA HIS A 247 -23.55 -0.25 -9.54
C HIS A 247 -24.86 0.57 -9.70
N GLY A 248 -24.87 1.83 -9.30
CA GLY A 248 -26.00 2.75 -9.46
C GLY A 248 -25.65 4.04 -10.19
N THR A 249 -26.24 5.13 -9.74
CA THR A 249 -25.92 6.48 -10.21
C THR A 249 -25.84 7.43 -9.02
N CYS A 250 -25.16 8.57 -9.12
CA CYS A 250 -25.11 9.50 -7.98
C CYS A 250 -26.49 10.04 -7.57
N SER A 251 -27.47 10.02 -8.48
CA SER A 251 -28.86 10.38 -8.17
C SER A 251 -29.66 9.24 -7.51
N ALA A 252 -29.22 7.99 -7.65
CA ALA A 252 -29.85 6.81 -7.08
C ALA A 252 -28.77 5.77 -6.73
N PRO A 253 -27.91 6.06 -5.73
CA PRO A 253 -26.87 5.13 -5.33
C PRO A 253 -27.49 3.97 -4.53
N PRO A 254 -26.99 2.73 -4.69
CA PRO A 254 -27.44 1.59 -3.90
C PRO A 254 -27.13 1.74 -2.41
N ILE A 255 -26.07 2.46 -2.04
CA ILE A 255 -25.67 2.73 -0.66
C ILE A 255 -25.89 4.21 -0.34
N THR A 256 -26.75 4.47 0.64
CA THR A 256 -27.09 5.82 1.09
C THR A 256 -26.66 6.05 2.52
N VAL A 257 -25.97 7.17 2.77
CA VAL A 257 -25.58 7.65 4.09
C VAL A 257 -26.38 8.90 4.42
N SER A 258 -26.99 8.95 5.61
CA SER A 258 -27.75 10.10 6.08
C SER A 258 -27.59 10.31 7.58
N ASN A 259 -28.05 11.46 8.10
CA ASN A 259 -28.01 11.79 9.53
C ASN A 259 -26.62 11.63 10.17
N VAL A 260 -25.57 12.09 9.47
CA VAL A 260 -24.18 11.99 9.94
C VAL A 260 -23.97 12.75 11.24
N THR A 261 -23.31 12.10 12.19
CA THR A 261 -22.89 12.61 13.51
C THR A 261 -21.37 12.50 13.65
N GLY A 262 -20.78 13.28 14.57
CA GLY A 262 -19.32 13.34 14.73
C GLY A 262 -18.58 14.13 13.64
N GLY A 263 -19.32 14.66 12.65
CA GLY A 263 -18.83 15.46 11.54
C GLY A 263 -19.99 15.98 10.69
N THR A 264 -19.66 16.65 9.59
CA THR A 264 -20.63 17.13 8.59
C THR A 264 -20.31 16.49 7.25
N ALA A 265 -21.28 15.78 6.66
CA ALA A 265 -21.14 15.18 5.34
C ALA A 265 -21.03 16.25 4.25
N GLY A 266 -20.04 16.10 3.38
CA GLY A 266 -19.88 16.85 2.14
C GLY A 266 -20.67 16.23 0.98
N ALA A 267 -20.26 16.58 -0.23
CA ALA A 267 -20.79 15.96 -1.44
C ALA A 267 -20.08 14.62 -1.71
N LEU A 268 -20.81 13.70 -2.33
CA LEU A 268 -20.21 12.51 -2.93
C LEU A 268 -19.25 12.91 -4.06
N SER A 269 -18.11 12.23 -4.12
CA SER A 269 -17.04 12.41 -5.11
C SER A 269 -16.62 11.06 -5.71
N VAL A 270 -15.71 11.08 -6.69
CA VAL A 270 -15.20 9.89 -7.41
C VAL A 270 -16.34 8.99 -7.90
N ALA A 271 -17.19 9.52 -8.79
CA ALA A 271 -18.37 8.80 -9.26
C ALA A 271 -19.20 8.20 -8.10
N CYS A 272 -19.39 9.00 -7.05
CA CYS A 272 -20.16 8.70 -5.86
C CYS A 272 -19.68 7.53 -4.97
N THR A 273 -18.42 7.11 -5.12
CA THR A 273 -17.80 6.09 -4.28
C THR A 273 -17.00 6.65 -3.10
N ALA A 274 -16.95 7.97 -2.94
CA ALA A 274 -16.28 8.62 -1.81
C ALA A 274 -17.14 9.73 -1.20
N LEU A 275 -17.39 9.66 0.10
CA LEU A 275 -18.10 10.68 0.87
C LEU A 275 -17.13 11.36 1.84
N GLU A 276 -16.87 12.65 1.65
CA GLU A 276 -16.14 13.47 2.62
C GLU A 276 -16.98 13.71 3.87
N VAL A 277 -16.36 13.61 5.04
CA VAL A 277 -16.93 13.98 6.33
C VAL A 277 -15.98 14.97 7.01
N ALA A 278 -16.36 16.25 7.03
CA ALA A 278 -15.61 17.29 7.72
C ALA A 278 -15.75 17.10 9.24
N LEU A 279 -14.63 17.01 9.95
CA LEU A 279 -14.60 16.89 11.40
C LEU A 279 -14.83 18.27 12.04
N PRO A 280 -15.54 18.34 13.18
CA PRO A 280 -15.87 19.63 13.81
C PRO A 280 -14.61 20.38 14.31
N THR A 281 -13.55 19.62 14.61
CA THR A 281 -12.23 20.13 15.00
C THR A 281 -11.16 19.21 14.40
N PRO A 282 -10.04 19.76 13.89
CA PRO A 282 -8.94 18.93 13.39
C PRO A 282 -8.47 17.91 14.44
N LEU A 283 -8.47 16.64 14.07
CA LEU A 283 -8.08 15.52 14.92
C LEU A 283 -6.56 15.41 14.95
N ALA A 284 -5.93 15.84 16.03
CA ALA A 284 -4.48 15.80 16.20
C ALA A 284 -3.96 14.35 16.34
N GLN A 285 -2.65 14.16 16.18
CA GLN A 285 -1.99 12.86 16.33
C GLN A 285 -2.31 12.22 17.69
N GLY A 286 -2.65 10.93 17.67
CA GLY A 286 -3.01 10.13 18.84
C GLY A 286 -4.40 10.41 19.39
N GLN A 287 -5.14 11.39 18.85
CA GLN A 287 -6.54 11.62 19.24
C GLN A 287 -7.48 10.69 18.49
N SER A 288 -8.56 10.31 19.16
CA SER A 288 -9.62 9.47 18.59
C SER A 288 -10.94 10.21 18.52
N THR A 289 -11.76 9.86 17.55
CA THR A 289 -13.14 10.33 17.41
C THR A 289 -14.02 9.22 16.86
N THR A 290 -15.33 9.44 16.87
CA THR A 290 -16.34 8.56 16.30
C THR A 290 -17.21 9.34 15.33
N ILE A 291 -17.43 8.80 14.14
CA ILE A 291 -18.49 9.25 13.23
C ILE A 291 -19.58 8.17 13.18
N GLY A 292 -20.82 8.58 13.06
CA GLY A 292 -21.97 7.66 12.97
C GLY A 292 -23.02 8.18 12.01
N PHE A 293 -23.77 7.29 11.37
CA PHE A 293 -24.75 7.64 10.36
C PHE A 293 -25.82 6.57 10.18
N ASP A 294 -26.96 7.00 9.67
CA ASP A 294 -27.99 6.08 9.19
C ASP A 294 -27.59 5.56 7.81
N LEU A 295 -27.66 4.24 7.65
CA LEU A 295 -27.25 3.50 6.46
C LEU A 295 -28.45 2.86 5.79
N GLY A 296 -28.55 3.01 4.47
CA GLY A 296 -29.46 2.28 3.59
C GLY A 296 -28.68 1.57 2.50
N ILE A 297 -29.01 0.31 2.23
CA ILE A 297 -28.39 -0.53 1.20
C ILE A 297 -29.51 -1.16 0.38
N THR A 298 -29.46 -0.98 -0.93
CA THR A 298 -30.31 -1.66 -1.90
C THR A 298 -29.42 -2.50 -2.81
N VAL A 299 -29.50 -3.81 -2.66
CA VAL A 299 -28.71 -4.76 -3.45
C VAL A 299 -29.27 -4.77 -4.88
N PRO A 300 -28.46 -4.49 -5.92
CA PRO A 300 -28.90 -4.49 -7.30
C PRO A 300 -29.13 -5.92 -7.81
N SER A 301 -29.90 -6.08 -8.89
CA SER A 301 -30.06 -7.38 -9.53
C SER A 301 -28.80 -7.73 -10.32
N GLY A 302 -28.29 -8.94 -10.15
CA GLY A 302 -27.11 -9.45 -10.87
C GLY A 302 -26.36 -10.52 -10.08
N ALA A 303 -25.69 -11.42 -10.79
CA ALA A 303 -24.84 -12.47 -10.21
C ALA A 303 -23.44 -11.93 -9.85
N ASP A 304 -23.40 -10.85 -9.09
CA ASP A 304 -22.20 -10.06 -8.77
C ASP A 304 -21.78 -10.23 -7.29
N ARG A 305 -20.59 -9.75 -6.92
CA ARG A 305 -20.13 -9.69 -5.50
C ARG A 305 -21.01 -8.75 -4.66
N PHE A 306 -21.60 -7.75 -5.29
CA PHE A 306 -22.69 -6.95 -4.72
C PHE A 306 -23.94 -7.04 -5.62
N GLY A 307 -24.73 -8.11 -5.43
CA GLY A 307 -25.88 -8.38 -6.28
C GLY A 307 -26.80 -9.49 -5.77
N TYR A 308 -28.05 -9.48 -6.22
CA TYR A 308 -28.99 -10.59 -5.99
C TYR A 308 -29.28 -11.36 -7.29
N ASP A 309 -29.17 -12.69 -7.19
CA ASP A 309 -29.55 -13.65 -8.22
C ASP A 309 -30.69 -14.52 -7.69
N GLY A 310 -31.89 -14.30 -8.22
CA GLY A 310 -33.10 -15.01 -7.82
C GLY A 310 -33.47 -14.80 -6.36
N SER A 311 -33.18 -15.79 -5.51
CA SER A 311 -33.64 -15.86 -4.11
C SER A 311 -32.57 -15.58 -3.07
N PHE A 312 -31.34 -15.24 -3.48
CA PHE A 312 -30.25 -14.92 -2.58
C PHE A 312 -29.54 -13.63 -3.01
N SER A 313 -28.81 -13.02 -2.08
CA SER A 313 -27.99 -11.82 -2.28
C SER A 313 -26.58 -12.07 -1.80
N MET A 314 -25.59 -11.65 -2.59
CA MET A 314 -24.19 -11.49 -2.18
C MET A 314 -23.95 -10.00 -1.91
N ILE A 315 -23.38 -9.69 -0.75
CA ILE A 315 -23.32 -8.33 -0.23
C ILE A 315 -21.87 -8.04 0.23
N GLY A 316 -20.99 -8.05 -0.76
CA GLY A 316 -19.62 -7.54 -0.68
C GLY A 316 -19.57 -6.02 -0.61
N ASN A 317 -18.51 -5.47 0.00
CA ASN A 317 -18.14 -4.04 0.09
C ASN A 317 -19.27 -3.00 0.29
N ALA A 318 -20.40 -3.43 0.86
CA ALA A 318 -21.60 -2.62 1.02
C ALA A 318 -21.60 -1.70 2.26
N LEU A 319 -20.71 -1.95 3.22
CA LEU A 319 -20.52 -1.11 4.39
C LEU A 319 -19.52 0.02 4.08
N PRO A 320 -19.87 1.30 4.33
CA PRO A 320 -18.92 2.38 4.17
C PRO A 320 -17.73 2.29 5.14
N VAL A 321 -16.52 2.12 4.61
CA VAL A 321 -15.27 2.07 5.41
C VAL A 321 -14.41 3.33 5.22
N LEU A 322 -13.54 3.65 6.18
CA LEU A 322 -12.63 4.79 6.08
C LEU A 322 -11.60 4.59 4.97
N ALA A 323 -11.43 5.61 4.13
CA ALA A 323 -10.33 5.69 3.17
C ALA A 323 -8.98 5.80 3.89
N VAL A 324 -7.93 5.27 3.27
CA VAL A 324 -6.55 5.43 3.78
C VAL A 324 -5.99 6.78 3.32
N ARG A 325 -5.29 7.46 4.23
CA ARG A 325 -4.43 8.61 3.95
C ARG A 325 -3.00 8.30 4.36
N ASP A 326 -2.04 8.63 3.52
CA ASP A 326 -0.62 8.58 3.85
C ASP A 326 0.14 9.79 3.27
N GLY A 327 1.44 9.64 3.03
CA GLY A 327 2.31 10.68 2.49
C GLY A 327 1.92 11.15 1.09
N SER A 328 1.16 10.34 0.35
CA SER A 328 0.62 10.67 -0.99
C SER A 328 -0.73 11.37 -0.93
N GLY A 329 -1.32 11.51 0.26
CA GLY A 329 -2.66 12.06 0.46
C GLY A 329 -3.72 10.99 0.64
N TRP A 330 -4.97 11.33 0.33
CA TRP A 330 -6.10 10.41 0.41
C TRP A 330 -6.11 9.46 -0.78
N HIS A 331 -6.20 8.16 -0.50
CA HIS A 331 -6.39 7.11 -1.49
C HIS A 331 -7.87 6.96 -1.79
N LEU A 332 -8.28 7.56 -2.91
CA LEU A 332 -9.69 7.63 -3.34
C LEU A 332 -9.89 7.04 -4.73
N ASP A 333 -9.09 6.05 -5.12
CA ASP A 333 -9.06 5.47 -6.46
C ASP A 333 -10.46 5.03 -6.94
N PRO A 334 -10.75 5.12 -8.26
CA PRO A 334 -12.04 4.74 -8.79
C PRO A 334 -12.28 3.23 -8.66
N TYR A 335 -13.55 2.82 -8.71
CA TYR A 335 -13.92 1.41 -8.82
C TYR A 335 -13.52 0.84 -10.18
N THR A 336 -12.95 -0.36 -10.20
CA THR A 336 -12.73 -1.18 -11.40
C THR A 336 -13.65 -2.40 -11.42
N ASN A 337 -14.07 -2.77 -12.64
CA ASN A 337 -14.83 -3.98 -12.91
C ASN A 337 -13.96 -5.12 -13.49
N ASN A 338 -12.65 -4.88 -13.67
CA ASN A 338 -11.72 -5.84 -14.26
C ASN A 338 -10.88 -6.60 -13.22
N GLY A 339 -10.87 -6.11 -11.99
CA GLY A 339 -10.20 -6.65 -10.81
C GLY A 339 -10.68 -5.86 -9.59
N GLU A 340 -9.79 -5.53 -8.67
CA GLU A 340 -10.17 -4.93 -7.38
C GLU A 340 -9.71 -3.50 -7.18
N SER A 341 -10.34 -2.80 -6.25
CA SER A 341 -10.05 -1.38 -5.97
C SER A 341 -10.11 -1.08 -4.48
N PHE A 342 -10.03 -2.12 -3.64
CA PHE A 342 -10.24 -1.96 -2.23
C PHE A 342 -8.91 -1.68 -1.56
N TYR A 343 -8.92 -0.63 -0.77
CA TYR A 343 -7.76 -0.28 0.03
C TYR A 343 -8.22 0.25 1.37
N SER A 344 -7.99 -0.56 2.40
CA SER A 344 -8.36 -0.25 3.78
C SER A 344 -7.30 -0.78 4.75
N LEU A 345 -7.25 -0.15 5.93
CA LEU A 345 -6.48 -0.68 7.05
C LEU A 345 -7.29 -1.74 7.80
N ALA A 346 -6.60 -2.71 8.39
CA ALA A 346 -7.23 -3.73 9.21
C ALA A 346 -8.03 -3.10 10.37
N ALA A 347 -9.26 -3.58 10.53
CA ALA A 347 -10.28 -3.02 11.38
C ALA A 347 -10.95 -4.12 12.23
N ASP A 348 -11.66 -3.68 13.27
CA ASP A 348 -12.55 -4.55 14.04
C ASP A 348 -14.00 -4.23 13.67
N PHE A 349 -14.82 -5.25 13.44
CA PHE A 349 -16.24 -5.11 13.12
C PHE A 349 -17.09 -5.87 14.13
N LYS A 350 -18.15 -5.20 14.61
CA LYS A 350 -19.27 -5.82 15.30
C LYS A 350 -20.54 -5.51 14.53
N VAL A 351 -21.07 -6.51 13.83
CA VAL A 351 -22.21 -6.35 12.92
C VAL A 351 -23.39 -7.15 13.43
N THR A 352 -24.54 -6.49 13.57
CA THR A 352 -25.82 -7.10 13.94
C THR A 352 -26.75 -7.04 12.74
N LEU A 353 -27.17 -8.19 12.25
CA LEU A 353 -28.02 -8.35 11.08
C LEU A 353 -29.34 -8.99 11.53
N ASP A 354 -30.40 -8.20 11.57
CA ASP A 354 -31.76 -8.69 11.79
C ASP A 354 -32.37 -9.07 10.43
N HIS A 355 -32.81 -10.32 10.26
CA HIS A 355 -33.35 -10.84 8.99
C HIS A 355 -34.49 -11.86 9.19
N PRO A 356 -35.28 -12.17 8.15
CA PRO A 356 -36.26 -13.25 8.20
C PRO A 356 -35.61 -14.59 8.54
N THR A 357 -36.25 -15.39 9.42
CA THR A 357 -35.75 -16.71 9.83
C THR A 357 -35.66 -17.72 8.67
N SER A 358 -36.31 -17.44 7.53
CA SER A 358 -36.20 -18.26 6.32
C SER A 358 -34.89 -18.09 5.56
N LEU A 359 -34.07 -17.09 5.91
CA LEU A 359 -32.77 -16.83 5.29
C LEU A 359 -31.65 -17.27 6.23
N LEU A 360 -30.58 -17.84 5.67
CA LEU A 360 -29.28 -17.93 6.31
C LEU A 360 -28.45 -16.72 5.92
N VAL A 361 -27.66 -16.21 6.86
CA VAL A 361 -26.83 -15.02 6.71
C VAL A 361 -25.38 -15.30 7.13
N PRO A 362 -24.60 -16.03 6.30
CA PRO A 362 -23.16 -16.16 6.52
C PRO A 362 -22.47 -14.80 6.33
N ALA A 363 -21.44 -14.53 7.12
CA ALA A 363 -20.77 -13.24 7.14
C ALA A 363 -19.30 -13.35 7.57
N THR A 364 -18.51 -12.34 7.26
CA THR A 364 -17.15 -12.14 7.77
C THR A 364 -17.09 -12.27 9.30
N GLY A 365 -16.10 -13.01 9.80
CA GLY A 365 -15.85 -13.21 11.22
C GLY A 365 -16.68 -14.35 11.82
N THR A 366 -16.75 -14.39 13.16
CA THR A 366 -17.52 -15.44 13.86
C THR A 366 -18.94 -14.98 14.11
N SER A 367 -19.91 -15.77 13.63
CA SER A 367 -21.34 -15.43 13.69
C SER A 367 -22.11 -16.22 14.74
N THR A 368 -23.06 -15.57 15.40
CA THR A 368 -23.99 -16.19 16.36
C THR A 368 -25.41 -15.75 16.10
N ASP A 369 -26.33 -16.72 16.01
CA ASP A 369 -27.75 -16.47 15.80
C ASP A 369 -28.51 -16.46 17.12
N THR A 370 -29.41 -15.48 17.26
CA THR A 370 -30.36 -15.40 18.37
C THR A 370 -31.77 -15.15 17.84
N PRO A 371 -32.83 -15.57 18.56
CA PRO A 371 -34.19 -15.24 18.19
C PRO A 371 -34.43 -13.72 18.16
N GLY A 372 -34.97 -13.21 17.06
CA GLY A 372 -35.41 -11.83 16.92
C GLY A 372 -36.89 -11.65 17.30
N SER A 373 -37.53 -10.66 16.67
CA SER A 373 -38.99 -10.55 16.70
C SER A 373 -39.65 -11.73 15.97
N SER A 374 -40.98 -11.87 16.06
CA SER A 374 -41.69 -13.02 15.48
C SER A 374 -41.38 -13.20 13.99
N GLY A 375 -40.84 -14.38 13.63
CA GLY A 375 -40.44 -14.72 12.26
C GLY A 375 -39.06 -14.19 11.84
N ARG A 376 -38.28 -13.63 12.78
CA ARG A 376 -36.96 -13.05 12.52
C ARG A 376 -35.87 -13.68 13.38
N THR A 377 -34.66 -13.67 12.82
CA THR A 377 -33.42 -14.09 13.45
C THR A 377 -32.47 -12.89 13.47
N VAL A 378 -31.70 -12.75 14.55
CA VAL A 378 -30.65 -11.75 14.65
C VAL A 378 -29.30 -12.47 14.66
N THR A 379 -28.55 -12.30 13.59
CA THR A 379 -27.15 -12.76 13.47
C THR A 379 -26.23 -11.66 13.96
N THR A 380 -25.40 -11.95 14.96
CA THR A 380 -24.32 -11.07 15.40
C THR A 380 -22.98 -11.66 14.97
N ALA A 381 -22.28 -10.96 14.09
CA ALA A 381 -20.95 -11.29 13.60
C ALA A 381 -19.90 -10.39 14.28
N THR A 382 -18.81 -10.98 14.75
CA THR A 382 -17.64 -10.25 15.27
C THR A 382 -16.42 -10.66 14.47
N ALA A 383 -15.75 -9.67 13.88
CA ALA A 383 -14.51 -9.84 13.14
C ALA A 383 -13.45 -8.91 13.71
N SER A 384 -12.22 -9.40 13.87
CA SER A 384 -11.09 -8.61 14.36
C SER A 384 -9.96 -8.63 13.37
N LYS A 385 -9.33 -7.48 13.15
CA LYS A 385 -8.23 -7.29 12.20
C LYS A 385 -8.53 -7.78 10.77
N VAL A 386 -9.73 -7.46 10.28
CA VAL A 386 -10.17 -7.71 8.89
C VAL A 386 -10.19 -6.40 8.10
N ARG A 387 -10.04 -6.46 6.77
CA ARG A 387 -9.96 -5.26 5.91
C ARG A 387 -11.33 -4.72 5.54
N ASP A 388 -12.24 -5.64 5.31
CA ASP A 388 -13.61 -5.38 4.96
C ASP A 388 -14.51 -6.47 5.56
N PHE A 389 -15.81 -6.24 5.42
CA PHE A 389 -16.85 -7.08 5.98
C PHE A 389 -17.90 -7.31 4.91
N ALA A 390 -18.14 -8.58 4.61
CA ALA A 390 -19.16 -9.00 3.65
C ALA A 390 -20.12 -10.00 4.29
N TRP A 391 -21.29 -10.14 3.68
CA TRP A 391 -22.24 -11.19 4.02
C TRP A 391 -23.04 -11.62 2.81
N ALA A 392 -23.74 -12.74 2.94
CA ALA A 392 -24.78 -13.14 2.00
C ALA A 392 -26.10 -13.31 2.74
N ALA A 393 -27.22 -13.33 2.01
CA ALA A 393 -28.53 -13.63 2.58
C ALA A 393 -29.36 -14.45 1.59
N GLY A 394 -29.82 -15.62 1.99
CA GLY A 394 -30.54 -16.51 1.08
C GLY A 394 -31.00 -17.83 1.71
N PRO A 395 -31.84 -18.61 1.01
CA PRO A 395 -32.29 -19.93 1.44
C PRO A 395 -31.21 -21.00 1.19
N PHE A 396 -29.99 -20.78 1.70
CA PHE A 396 -28.86 -21.66 1.49
C PHE A 396 -29.00 -22.99 2.24
N THR A 397 -28.34 -24.04 1.74
CA THR A 397 -28.04 -25.24 2.53
C THR A 397 -26.65 -25.13 3.14
N LYS A 398 -26.49 -25.47 4.43
CA LYS A 398 -25.20 -25.42 5.14
C LYS A 398 -24.66 -26.82 5.45
N ILE A 399 -23.38 -27.04 5.19
CA ILE A 399 -22.60 -28.14 5.79
C ILE A 399 -21.37 -27.57 6.50
N SER A 400 -20.90 -28.24 7.56
CA SER A 400 -19.80 -27.76 8.39
C SER A 400 -18.78 -28.84 8.67
N GLY A 401 -17.55 -28.44 8.99
CA GLY A 401 -16.57 -29.32 9.61
C GLY A 401 -15.28 -28.59 9.95
N THR A 402 -14.42 -29.24 10.71
CA THR A 402 -13.13 -28.66 11.13
C THR A 402 -11.98 -29.22 10.28
N SER A 403 -11.01 -28.38 9.92
CA SER A 403 -9.76 -28.82 9.30
C SER A 403 -8.90 -29.61 10.29
N PRO A 404 -7.97 -30.46 9.84
CA PRO A 404 -6.95 -31.05 10.71
C PRO A 404 -6.17 -30.04 11.56
N GLY A 405 -5.91 -28.83 11.02
CA GLY A 405 -5.29 -27.72 11.73
C GLY A 405 -6.19 -27.02 12.77
N GLY A 406 -7.46 -27.41 12.87
CA GLY A 406 -8.39 -26.93 13.90
C GLY A 406 -9.30 -25.78 13.47
N VAL A 407 -9.29 -25.37 12.20
CA VAL A 407 -10.12 -24.26 11.70
C VAL A 407 -11.54 -24.76 11.41
N PRO A 408 -12.59 -24.20 12.06
CA PRO A 408 -13.98 -24.43 11.67
C PRO A 408 -14.26 -23.85 10.29
N ILE A 409 -14.89 -24.66 9.43
CA ILE A 409 -15.26 -24.27 8.07
C ILE A 409 -16.74 -24.57 7.84
N ASN A 410 -17.44 -23.64 7.21
CA ASN A 410 -18.83 -23.78 6.79
C ASN A 410 -18.94 -23.56 5.28
N ILE A 411 -19.64 -24.47 4.60
CA ILE A 411 -20.01 -24.31 3.18
C ILE A 411 -21.51 -24.05 3.12
N TYR A 412 -21.88 -22.91 2.55
CA TYR A 412 -23.25 -22.55 2.22
C TYR A 412 -23.43 -22.72 0.72
N SER A 413 -24.51 -23.35 0.29
CA SER A 413 -24.73 -23.62 -1.14
C SER A 413 -26.09 -23.13 -1.58
N VAL A 414 -26.12 -22.50 -2.76
CA VAL A 414 -27.36 -22.15 -3.44
C VAL A 414 -28.10 -23.42 -3.91
N SER A 415 -29.37 -23.26 -4.31
CA SER A 415 -30.15 -24.36 -4.88
C SER A 415 -29.48 -24.90 -6.15
N GLY A 416 -29.50 -26.23 -6.32
CA GLY A 416 -28.91 -26.91 -7.48
C GLY A 416 -27.51 -27.48 -7.26
N ILE A 417 -26.78 -27.00 -6.25
CA ILE A 417 -25.48 -27.57 -5.87
C ILE A 417 -25.70 -28.95 -5.23
N SER A 418 -25.06 -29.98 -5.79
CA SER A 418 -25.20 -31.34 -5.27
C SER A 418 -24.49 -31.50 -3.90
N SER A 419 -24.99 -32.39 -3.04
CA SER A 419 -24.33 -32.69 -1.77
C SER A 419 -22.89 -33.20 -1.94
N SER A 420 -22.59 -33.91 -3.05
CA SER A 420 -21.22 -34.31 -3.40
C SER A 420 -20.33 -33.12 -3.76
N SER A 421 -20.86 -32.13 -4.49
CA SER A 421 -20.13 -30.89 -4.82
C SER A 421 -19.85 -30.09 -3.55
N ALA A 422 -20.86 -29.88 -2.70
CA ALA A 422 -20.67 -29.20 -1.41
C ALA A 422 -19.63 -29.90 -0.54
N GLN A 423 -19.69 -31.24 -0.44
CA GLN A 423 -18.70 -32.03 0.30
C GLN A 423 -17.29 -31.94 -0.30
N SER A 424 -17.19 -31.85 -1.63
CA SER A 424 -15.91 -31.60 -2.31
C SER A 424 -15.35 -30.23 -1.92
N MET A 425 -16.17 -29.18 -1.92
CA MET A 425 -15.74 -27.83 -1.52
C MET A 425 -15.33 -27.78 -0.05
N LEU A 426 -16.05 -28.46 0.86
CA LEU A 426 -15.65 -28.56 2.26
C LEU A 426 -14.30 -29.26 2.43
N THR A 427 -14.04 -30.32 1.67
CA THR A 427 -12.74 -31.02 1.68
C THR A 427 -11.64 -30.10 1.15
N THR A 428 -11.87 -29.42 0.03
CA THR A 428 -10.93 -28.46 -0.55
C THR A 428 -10.59 -27.35 0.43
N ALA A 429 -11.60 -26.71 1.04
CA ALA A 429 -11.38 -25.62 1.98
C ALA A 429 -10.53 -26.03 3.18
N LYS A 430 -10.79 -27.23 3.74
CA LYS A 430 -9.98 -27.79 4.84
C LYS A 430 -8.53 -28.01 4.45
N SER A 431 -8.29 -28.54 3.25
CA SER A 431 -6.93 -28.76 2.75
C SER A 431 -6.22 -27.45 2.43
N ALA A 432 -6.90 -26.49 1.81
CA ALA A 432 -6.35 -25.19 1.43
C ALA A 432 -5.94 -24.37 2.67
N VAL A 433 -6.83 -24.25 3.67
CA VAL A 433 -6.53 -23.47 4.88
C VAL A 433 -5.32 -24.03 5.64
N ASP A 434 -5.21 -25.35 5.78
CA ASP A 434 -4.08 -25.98 6.47
C ASP A 434 -2.78 -25.85 5.65
N ALA A 435 -2.87 -25.96 4.32
CA ALA A 435 -1.74 -25.82 3.42
C ALA A 435 -1.15 -24.41 3.47
N HIS A 436 -1.99 -23.38 3.42
CA HIS A 436 -1.57 -21.98 3.48
C HIS A 436 -1.09 -21.61 4.89
N ALA A 437 -1.78 -22.10 5.93
CA ALA A 437 -1.37 -21.88 7.32
C ALA A 437 0.02 -22.44 7.62
N GLY A 438 0.33 -23.63 7.09
CA GLY A 438 1.65 -24.25 7.22
C GLY A 438 2.78 -23.43 6.57
N ARG A 439 2.47 -22.64 5.54
CA ARG A 439 3.44 -21.82 4.80
C ARG A 439 3.62 -20.44 5.42
N PHE A 440 2.53 -19.75 5.71
CA PHE A 440 2.54 -18.31 5.96
C PHE A 440 2.29 -17.93 7.44
N GLY A 441 1.66 -18.82 8.22
CA GLY A 441 1.32 -18.57 9.63
C GLY A 441 -0.10 -19.04 9.95
N ALA A 442 -0.44 -19.19 11.24
CA ALA A 442 -1.75 -19.70 11.63
C ALA A 442 -2.90 -18.80 11.14
N TYR A 443 -4.01 -19.42 10.73
CA TYR A 443 -5.23 -18.72 10.33
C TYR A 443 -5.89 -18.00 11.53
N PRO A 444 -6.09 -16.67 11.49
CA PRO A 444 -6.46 -15.92 12.69
C PRO A 444 -7.95 -15.58 12.84
N TYR A 445 -8.79 -15.77 11.81
CA TYR A 445 -10.16 -15.20 11.77
C TYR A 445 -11.25 -16.03 12.47
N GLY A 446 -10.86 -17.05 13.26
CA GLY A 446 -11.79 -17.85 14.05
C GLY A 446 -12.50 -18.94 13.27
N GLU A 447 -13.25 -18.58 12.23
CA GLU A 447 -13.87 -19.52 11.27
C GLU A 447 -13.71 -19.04 9.81
N LEU A 448 -14.04 -19.91 8.87
CA LEU A 448 -14.10 -19.61 7.44
C LEU A 448 -15.45 -20.04 6.88
N ASP A 449 -16.19 -19.09 6.33
CA ASP A 449 -17.44 -19.33 5.62
C ASP A 449 -17.20 -19.24 4.11
N ALA A 450 -17.72 -20.18 3.33
CA ALA A 450 -17.70 -20.10 1.87
C ALA A 450 -19.11 -20.27 1.30
N VAL A 451 -19.53 -19.35 0.44
CA VAL A 451 -20.82 -19.40 -0.26
C VAL A 451 -20.58 -19.84 -1.70
N ILE A 452 -21.15 -21.00 -2.06
CA ILE A 452 -20.97 -21.66 -3.35
C ILE A 452 -22.19 -21.40 -4.23
N ASP A 453 -21.98 -20.68 -5.32
CA ASP A 453 -22.97 -20.30 -6.32
C ASP A 453 -22.86 -21.14 -7.61
N ASN A 454 -23.85 -21.03 -8.50
CA ASN A 454 -23.86 -21.60 -9.84
C ASN A 454 -23.39 -20.62 -10.93
N ASN A 455 -23.56 -19.31 -10.73
CA ASN A 455 -23.51 -18.32 -11.82
C ASN A 455 -22.59 -17.11 -11.55
N PHE A 456 -21.86 -17.11 -10.44
CA PHE A 456 -20.94 -16.05 -10.05
C PHE A 456 -19.93 -15.73 -11.15
N TRP A 457 -20.02 -14.54 -11.74
CA TRP A 457 -19.28 -14.22 -12.96
C TRP A 457 -17.83 -13.82 -12.70
N PHE A 458 -17.50 -13.35 -11.49
CA PHE A 458 -16.19 -12.78 -11.13
C PHE A 458 -15.10 -13.86 -10.96
N GLY A 459 -15.48 -15.13 -10.82
CA GLY A 459 -14.55 -16.25 -10.64
C GLY A 459 -14.29 -16.63 -9.18
N GLY A 460 -14.28 -15.65 -8.28
CA GLY A 460 -14.12 -15.80 -6.83
C GLY A 460 -14.11 -14.43 -6.13
N MET A 461 -14.21 -14.39 -4.80
CA MET A 461 -14.03 -13.18 -3.98
C MET A 461 -13.70 -13.57 -2.53
N GLU A 462 -12.74 -12.87 -1.92
CA GLU A 462 -11.90 -13.39 -0.85
C GLU A 462 -12.05 -12.75 0.54
N TYR A 463 -13.16 -12.05 0.83
CA TYR A 463 -13.32 -11.29 2.07
C TYR A 463 -12.79 -12.04 3.31
N PRO A 464 -12.12 -11.38 4.27
CA PRO A 464 -11.52 -12.08 5.40
C PRO A 464 -12.54 -12.93 6.16
N GLY A 465 -12.29 -14.23 6.26
CA GLY A 465 -13.20 -15.20 6.88
C GLY A 465 -14.47 -15.53 6.10
N PHE A 466 -14.65 -14.99 4.90
CA PHE A 466 -15.86 -15.16 4.08
C PHE A 466 -15.54 -15.15 2.58
N VAL A 467 -15.70 -16.29 1.91
CA VAL A 467 -15.38 -16.44 0.48
C VAL A 467 -16.65 -16.63 -0.34
N LEU A 468 -16.70 -16.03 -1.54
CA LEU A 468 -17.67 -16.33 -2.58
C LEU A 468 -16.99 -17.11 -3.71
N ASP A 469 -17.59 -18.20 -4.17
CA ASP A 469 -17.01 -19.00 -5.25
C ASP A 469 -18.08 -19.85 -5.99
N LEU A 470 -17.66 -20.47 -7.07
CA LEU A 470 -18.33 -21.56 -7.78
C LEU A 470 -17.85 -22.93 -7.27
N VAL A 471 -18.37 -24.01 -7.85
CA VAL A 471 -17.82 -25.36 -7.65
C VAL A 471 -16.50 -25.50 -8.40
N SER A 472 -15.42 -25.05 -7.79
CA SER A 472 -14.07 -25.10 -8.35
C SER A 472 -13.06 -25.39 -7.24
N THR A 473 -12.30 -26.48 -7.36
CA THR A 473 -11.28 -26.79 -6.35
C THR A 473 -10.07 -25.87 -6.43
N THR A 474 -9.79 -25.32 -7.61
CA THR A 474 -8.67 -24.42 -7.83
C THR A 474 -9.01 -23.01 -7.39
N ALA A 475 -10.16 -22.47 -7.80
CA ALA A 475 -10.59 -21.13 -7.38
C ALA A 475 -10.74 -21.09 -5.86
N LEU A 476 -11.40 -22.09 -5.25
CA LEU A 476 -11.55 -22.08 -3.79
C LEU A 476 -10.21 -22.16 -3.04
N THR A 477 -9.20 -22.80 -3.63
CA THR A 477 -7.84 -22.80 -3.04
C THR A 477 -7.16 -21.43 -3.18
N HIS A 478 -7.45 -20.71 -4.26
CA HIS A 478 -7.03 -19.32 -4.52
C HIS A 478 -7.70 -18.36 -3.55
N GLU A 479 -9.03 -18.33 -3.48
CA GLU A 479 -9.76 -17.46 -2.56
C GLU A 479 -9.36 -17.66 -1.08
N ILE A 480 -9.01 -18.90 -0.70
CA ILE A 480 -8.52 -19.19 0.65
C ILE A 480 -7.04 -18.78 0.82
N GLY A 481 -6.27 -18.72 -0.26
CA GLY A 481 -4.92 -18.14 -0.25
C GLY A 481 -4.94 -16.63 0.05
N HIS A 482 -5.97 -15.93 -0.43
CA HIS A 482 -6.15 -14.51 -0.14
C HIS A 482 -6.41 -14.20 1.34
N GLN A 483 -6.73 -15.22 2.15
CA GLN A 483 -6.82 -15.03 3.60
C GLN A 483 -5.46 -14.62 4.19
N TRP A 484 -4.34 -14.93 3.52
CA TRP A 484 -3.00 -14.46 3.89
C TRP A 484 -2.51 -13.27 3.06
N TRP A 485 -2.68 -13.31 1.74
CA TRP A 485 -2.28 -12.24 0.80
C TRP A 485 -3.51 -11.43 0.45
N TYR A 486 -3.52 -10.13 0.62
CA TYR A 486 -4.72 -9.32 0.88
C TYR A 486 -5.20 -9.38 2.34
N GLY A 487 -5.86 -10.44 2.80
CA GLY A 487 -6.55 -10.46 4.10
C GLY A 487 -5.65 -10.06 5.29
N ILE A 488 -4.63 -10.87 5.56
CA ILE A 488 -3.67 -10.63 6.65
C ILE A 488 -2.58 -9.65 6.23
N VAL A 489 -1.86 -9.96 5.14
CA VAL A 489 -0.84 -9.12 4.52
C VAL A 489 -1.51 -8.39 3.37
N GLY A 490 -2.05 -7.21 3.65
CA GLY A 490 -2.75 -6.46 2.61
C GLY A 490 -1.83 -5.61 1.81
N ASP A 491 -2.41 -5.00 0.81
CA ASP A 491 -1.77 -4.10 -0.12
C ASP A 491 -2.82 -3.06 -0.55
N ASP A 492 -2.44 -2.24 -1.52
CA ASP A 492 -3.36 -1.35 -2.22
C ASP A 492 -3.69 -2.03 -3.55
N GLU A 493 -4.78 -2.78 -3.58
CA GLU A 493 -5.15 -3.63 -4.73
C GLU A 493 -5.31 -2.80 -6.01
N TYR A 494 -5.68 -1.52 -5.89
CA TYR A 494 -5.77 -0.65 -7.05
C TYR A 494 -4.38 -0.34 -7.61
N ASN A 495 -3.44 0.08 -6.76
CA ASN A 495 -2.12 0.52 -7.20
C ASN A 495 -1.09 -0.61 -7.36
N SER A 496 -1.29 -1.75 -6.71
CA SER A 496 -0.36 -2.89 -6.72
C SER A 496 -1.08 -4.25 -6.73
N PRO A 497 -2.01 -4.52 -7.68
CA PRO A 497 -2.86 -5.72 -7.76
C PRO A 497 -2.10 -7.04 -7.97
N TRP A 498 -0.76 -7.03 -7.92
CA TRP A 498 0.04 -8.23 -8.04
C TRP A 498 0.45 -8.78 -6.67
N LEU A 499 0.41 -7.97 -5.60
CA LEU A 499 0.88 -8.36 -4.27
C LEU A 499 -0.09 -9.31 -3.56
N ASP A 500 -1.36 -9.21 -3.90
CA ASP A 500 -2.45 -10.14 -3.65
C ASP A 500 -2.46 -11.25 -4.71
N GLU A 501 -2.77 -10.93 -5.96
CA GLU A 501 -3.20 -11.93 -6.95
C GLU A 501 -2.07 -12.86 -7.40
N ALA A 502 -0.88 -12.32 -7.64
CA ALA A 502 0.26 -13.15 -8.02
C ALA A 502 0.73 -14.03 -6.87
N PHE A 503 0.67 -13.51 -5.63
CA PHE A 503 1.07 -14.24 -4.44
C PHE A 503 0.08 -15.35 -4.12
N THR A 504 -1.22 -15.07 -4.26
CA THR A 504 -2.27 -16.05 -4.12
C THR A 504 -2.17 -17.12 -5.20
N ASP A 505 -2.03 -16.76 -6.48
CA ASP A 505 -1.94 -17.76 -7.56
C ASP A 505 -0.67 -18.63 -7.42
N TYR A 506 0.44 -18.04 -6.95
CA TYR A 506 1.63 -18.79 -6.56
C TYR A 506 1.39 -19.71 -5.35
N ALA A 507 0.67 -19.25 -4.31
CA ALA A 507 0.31 -20.07 -3.17
C ALA A 507 -0.62 -21.24 -3.56
N THR A 508 -1.56 -21.01 -4.49
CA THR A 508 -2.44 -22.02 -5.08
C THR A 508 -1.63 -23.10 -5.79
N ASP A 509 -0.69 -22.70 -6.65
CA ASP A 509 0.25 -23.63 -7.30
C ASP A 509 0.98 -24.49 -6.25
N LEU A 510 1.51 -23.88 -5.19
CA LEU A 510 2.20 -24.62 -4.13
C LEU A 510 1.28 -25.59 -3.39
N ALA A 511 0.04 -25.19 -3.07
CA ALA A 511 -0.94 -26.05 -2.40
C ALA A 511 -1.32 -27.26 -3.25
N GLN A 512 -1.33 -27.10 -4.58
CA GLN A 512 -1.60 -28.17 -5.55
C GLN A 512 -0.37 -28.97 -5.97
N GLY A 513 0.83 -28.63 -5.46
CA GLY A 513 2.07 -29.31 -5.80
C GLY A 513 2.62 -28.97 -7.19
N LEU A 514 2.19 -27.85 -7.77
CA LEU A 514 2.68 -27.32 -9.04
C LEU A 514 4.00 -26.58 -8.83
N SER A 515 4.92 -26.73 -9.78
CA SER A 515 6.28 -26.18 -9.73
C SER A 515 6.48 -24.93 -10.61
N GLY A 516 5.43 -24.45 -11.26
CA GLY A 516 5.52 -23.39 -12.26
C GLY A 516 6.36 -23.78 -13.48
N THR A 517 6.42 -25.08 -13.82
CA THR A 517 7.11 -25.54 -15.04
C THR A 517 6.35 -25.00 -16.27
N ASN A 518 7.07 -24.55 -17.30
CA ASN A 518 6.52 -23.98 -18.55
C ASN A 518 5.81 -22.62 -18.42
N CYS A 519 5.88 -21.99 -17.25
CA CYS A 519 5.29 -20.70 -16.94
C CYS A 519 5.50 -19.62 -18.03
N TRP A 520 6.69 -19.58 -18.63
CA TRP A 520 7.08 -18.57 -19.61
C TRP A 520 6.96 -19.02 -21.07
N ASN A 521 6.46 -20.24 -21.35
CA ASN A 521 6.46 -20.79 -22.72
C ASN A 521 5.59 -19.99 -23.70
N SER A 522 4.65 -19.19 -23.20
CA SER A 522 3.73 -18.37 -24.01
C SER A 522 3.78 -16.89 -23.62
N VAL A 523 4.92 -16.42 -23.10
CA VAL A 523 5.07 -15.01 -22.72
C VAL A 523 5.07 -14.12 -23.96
N SER A 524 4.24 -13.09 -23.93
CA SER A 524 4.22 -12.04 -24.94
C SER A 524 3.83 -10.74 -24.25
N TRP A 525 4.71 -9.74 -24.30
CA TRP A 525 4.42 -8.42 -23.75
C TRP A 525 3.79 -7.56 -24.85
N ALA A 526 2.64 -6.96 -24.57
CA ALA A 526 1.90 -6.16 -25.55
C ALA A 526 2.59 -4.82 -25.87
N SER A 527 3.37 -4.29 -24.92
CA SER A 527 4.13 -3.05 -25.09
C SER A 527 5.34 -3.01 -24.13
N SER A 528 6.19 -1.99 -24.24
CA SER A 528 7.23 -1.71 -23.24
C SER A 528 6.70 -1.10 -21.95
N ALA A 529 5.43 -0.63 -21.94
CA ALA A 529 4.78 -0.05 -20.77
C ALA A 529 4.10 -1.11 -19.89
N GLU A 530 3.83 -2.30 -20.44
CA GLU A 530 3.21 -3.43 -19.73
C GLU A 530 4.21 -4.05 -18.74
N LYS A 531 3.83 -4.06 -17.46
CA LYS A 531 4.62 -4.46 -16.29
C LYS A 531 3.71 -5.22 -15.33
N ILE A 532 4.27 -6.13 -14.54
CA ILE A 532 3.50 -6.85 -13.51
C ILE A 532 2.92 -5.86 -12.49
N THR A 533 3.66 -4.78 -12.21
CA THR A 533 3.33 -3.78 -11.17
C THR A 533 2.49 -2.60 -11.69
N ASN A 534 1.87 -2.72 -12.87
CA ASN A 534 0.93 -1.69 -13.31
C ASN A 534 -0.33 -1.68 -12.42
N SER A 535 -0.90 -0.50 -12.20
CA SER A 535 -2.15 -0.31 -11.44
C SER A 535 -3.39 -0.67 -12.25
N MET A 536 -4.54 -0.78 -11.58
CA MET A 536 -5.83 -1.02 -12.22
C MET A 536 -6.23 0.09 -13.20
N ALA A 537 -5.74 1.32 -13.05
CA ALA A 537 -5.91 2.37 -14.06
C ALA A 537 -5.35 1.95 -15.43
N TYR A 538 -4.19 1.28 -15.45
CA TYR A 538 -3.60 0.75 -16.68
C TYR A 538 -4.38 -0.48 -17.17
N TRP A 539 -4.76 -1.37 -16.24
CA TRP A 539 -5.46 -2.61 -16.59
C TRP A 539 -6.88 -2.38 -17.09
N ASP A 540 -7.60 -1.37 -16.61
CA ASP A 540 -8.90 -0.99 -17.16
C ASP A 540 -8.80 -0.56 -18.62
N ALA A 541 -7.72 0.14 -18.98
CA ALA A 541 -7.43 0.50 -20.36
C ALA A 541 -6.93 -0.69 -21.21
N HIS A 542 -6.53 -1.80 -20.58
CA HIS A 542 -5.93 -2.97 -21.22
C HIS A 542 -6.49 -4.29 -20.66
N SER A 543 -7.82 -4.35 -20.44
CA SER A 543 -8.48 -5.37 -19.61
C SER A 543 -8.17 -6.81 -20.01
N SER A 544 -8.09 -7.08 -21.31
CA SER A 544 -7.76 -8.40 -21.86
C SER A 544 -6.38 -8.94 -21.47
N ARG A 545 -5.52 -8.10 -20.87
CA ARG A 545 -4.15 -8.43 -20.48
C ARG A 545 -3.98 -8.66 -18.98
N TYR A 546 -4.89 -8.14 -18.15
CA TYR A 546 -4.78 -8.15 -16.69
C TYR A 546 -4.51 -9.54 -16.12
N SER A 547 -5.42 -10.49 -16.32
CA SER A 547 -5.27 -11.86 -15.80
C SER A 547 -3.98 -12.54 -16.31
N THR A 548 -3.61 -12.32 -17.57
CA THR A 548 -2.39 -12.91 -18.14
C THR A 548 -1.12 -12.40 -17.45
N VAL A 549 -1.04 -11.10 -17.20
CA VAL A 549 0.18 -10.46 -16.69
C VAL A 549 0.24 -10.52 -15.17
N VAL A 550 -0.82 -10.09 -14.49
CA VAL A 550 -0.84 -9.96 -13.03
C VAL A 550 -0.80 -11.33 -12.37
N TYR A 551 -1.68 -12.25 -12.76
CA TYR A 551 -1.73 -13.59 -12.19
C TYR A 551 -0.66 -14.47 -12.84
N GLY A 552 -0.79 -14.66 -14.16
CA GLY A 552 0.07 -15.58 -14.92
C GLY A 552 1.55 -15.23 -14.81
N TYR A 553 1.96 -14.05 -15.31
CA TYR A 553 3.38 -13.68 -15.28
C TYR A 553 3.86 -13.38 -13.86
N GLY A 554 3.00 -12.83 -13.00
CA GLY A 554 3.27 -12.62 -11.58
C GLY A 554 3.69 -13.90 -10.84
N LYS A 555 2.84 -14.94 -10.86
CA LYS A 555 3.19 -16.22 -10.19
C LYS A 555 4.43 -16.87 -10.78
N CYS A 556 4.63 -16.71 -12.10
CA CYS A 556 5.77 -17.25 -12.79
C CYS A 556 7.07 -16.56 -12.37
N ALA A 557 7.03 -15.25 -12.12
CA ALA A 557 8.14 -14.52 -11.54
C ALA A 557 8.43 -15.03 -10.12
N LEU A 558 7.43 -15.29 -9.28
CA LEU A 558 7.64 -15.86 -7.94
C LEU A 558 8.24 -17.27 -7.97
N HIS A 559 7.83 -18.12 -8.92
CA HIS A 559 8.49 -19.41 -9.17
C HIS A 559 9.94 -19.28 -9.64
N ASP A 560 10.26 -18.28 -10.48
CA ASP A 560 11.65 -18.00 -10.87
C ASP A 560 12.49 -17.45 -9.72
N LEU A 561 11.92 -16.57 -8.88
CA LEU A 561 12.58 -16.09 -7.67
C LEU A 561 12.92 -17.28 -6.78
N ARG A 562 11.96 -18.18 -6.55
CA ARG A 562 12.17 -19.43 -5.80
C ARG A 562 13.29 -20.28 -6.38
N ARG A 563 13.36 -20.43 -7.70
CA ARG A 563 14.45 -21.16 -8.38
C ARG A 563 15.80 -20.48 -8.20
N LEU A 564 15.83 -19.16 -8.24
CA LEU A 564 17.05 -18.35 -8.13
C LEU A 564 17.63 -18.38 -6.70
N ILE A 565 16.78 -18.20 -5.67
CA ILE A 565 17.23 -18.12 -4.27
C ILE A 565 17.19 -19.46 -3.53
N GLY A 566 16.50 -20.45 -4.09
CA GLY A 566 16.32 -21.79 -3.54
C GLY A 566 15.09 -21.95 -2.63
N ASP A 567 14.58 -23.18 -2.56
CA ASP A 567 13.34 -23.54 -1.84
C ASP A 567 13.34 -23.09 -0.37
N THR A 568 14.43 -23.34 0.34
CA THR A 568 14.58 -23.01 1.77
C THR A 568 14.55 -21.50 2.00
N ALA A 569 15.24 -20.73 1.15
CA ALA A 569 15.28 -19.28 1.25
C ALA A 569 13.91 -18.67 0.92
N MET A 570 13.24 -19.14 -0.14
CA MET A 570 11.89 -18.68 -0.49
C MET A 570 10.86 -18.99 0.60
N THR A 571 10.90 -20.19 1.17
CA THR A 571 10.00 -20.58 2.26
C THR A 571 10.22 -19.68 3.49
N SER A 572 11.48 -19.40 3.82
CA SER A 572 11.83 -18.52 4.95
C SER A 572 11.45 -17.07 4.67
N LEU A 573 11.67 -16.60 3.45
CA LEU A 573 11.27 -15.28 2.97
C LEU A 573 9.77 -15.07 3.17
N LEU A 574 8.92 -15.87 2.52
CA LEU A 574 7.46 -15.65 2.56
C LEU A 574 6.91 -15.73 3.98
N LYS A 575 7.40 -16.67 4.80
CA LYS A 575 6.98 -16.80 6.20
C LYS A 575 7.38 -15.58 7.04
N SER A 576 8.63 -15.14 6.90
CA SER A 576 9.13 -13.96 7.61
C SER A 576 8.44 -12.67 7.15
N TYR A 577 8.18 -12.57 5.85
CA TYR A 577 7.52 -11.45 5.21
C TYR A 577 6.06 -11.32 5.65
N ALA A 578 5.32 -12.44 5.66
CA ALA A 578 3.97 -12.45 6.20
C ALA A 578 3.95 -12.07 7.69
N SER A 579 4.89 -12.60 8.47
CA SER A 579 5.01 -12.28 9.90
C SER A 579 5.32 -10.80 10.15
N SER A 580 6.16 -10.16 9.32
CA SER A 580 6.54 -8.75 9.50
C SER A 580 5.46 -7.76 9.05
N HIS A 581 4.56 -8.18 8.15
CA HIS A 581 3.46 -7.36 7.64
C HIS A 581 2.09 -7.83 8.16
N TRP A 582 2.06 -8.63 9.23
CA TRP A 582 0.83 -9.21 9.76
C TRP A 582 -0.16 -8.11 10.18
N TYR A 583 -1.32 -8.05 9.51
CA TYR A 583 -2.33 -6.97 9.58
C TYR A 583 -1.87 -5.58 9.10
N GLY A 584 -0.67 -5.49 8.55
CA GLY A 584 -0.10 -4.30 7.93
C GLY A 584 -0.47 -4.19 6.45
N VAL A 585 0.12 -3.21 5.77
CA VAL A 585 -0.01 -3.05 4.32
C VAL A 585 1.39 -3.10 3.71
N SER A 586 1.57 -4.06 2.83
CA SER A 586 2.73 -4.36 2.01
C SER A 586 2.83 -3.41 0.82
N THR A 587 4.06 -3.19 0.35
CA THR A 587 4.37 -2.51 -0.90
C THR A 587 5.38 -3.32 -1.71
N THR A 588 5.41 -3.09 -3.03
CA THR A 588 6.38 -3.72 -3.93
C THR A 588 7.83 -3.49 -3.47
N ALA A 589 8.14 -2.28 -3.01
CA ALA A 589 9.47 -1.93 -2.50
C ALA A 589 9.84 -2.74 -1.24
N GLU A 590 8.90 -2.92 -0.31
CA GLU A 590 9.10 -3.73 0.90
C GLU A 590 9.31 -5.21 0.56
N PHE A 591 8.54 -5.76 -0.39
CA PHE A 591 8.76 -7.13 -0.84
C PHE A 591 10.14 -7.32 -1.48
N LYS A 592 10.54 -6.41 -2.37
CA LYS A 592 11.85 -6.46 -3.03
C LYS A 592 13.00 -6.36 -2.03
N ALA A 593 12.86 -5.50 -1.02
CA ALA A 593 13.82 -5.39 0.07
C ALA A 593 13.90 -6.68 0.91
N ALA A 594 12.76 -7.28 1.25
CA ALA A 594 12.71 -8.55 1.97
C ALA A 594 13.33 -9.70 1.16
N ALA A 595 13.01 -9.78 -0.13
CA ALA A 595 13.57 -10.77 -1.05
C ALA A 595 15.09 -10.63 -1.18
N GLN A 596 15.59 -9.39 -1.30
CA GLN A 596 17.03 -9.12 -1.34
C GLN A 596 17.71 -9.50 -0.01
N ALA A 597 17.06 -9.27 1.14
CA ALA A 597 17.60 -9.66 2.44
C ALA A 597 17.67 -11.19 2.64
N ALA A 598 16.88 -11.96 1.89
CA ALA A 598 16.85 -13.42 1.97
C ALA A 598 17.98 -14.12 1.18
N THR A 599 18.77 -13.38 0.39
CA THR A 599 19.84 -13.95 -0.45
C THR A 599 21.03 -13.01 -0.62
N SER A 600 22.23 -13.56 -0.89
CA SER A 600 23.39 -12.77 -1.32
C SER A 600 23.44 -12.52 -2.83
N THR A 601 22.55 -13.16 -3.60
CA THR A 601 22.38 -12.90 -5.03
C THR A 601 21.78 -11.51 -5.22
N ASP A 602 22.41 -10.68 -6.07
CA ASP A 602 21.84 -9.39 -6.47
C ASP A 602 20.59 -9.62 -7.34
N LEU A 603 19.44 -9.13 -6.87
CA LEU A 603 18.15 -9.29 -7.53
C LEU A 603 17.81 -8.12 -8.49
N THR A 604 18.69 -7.14 -8.65
CA THR A 604 18.42 -5.95 -9.51
C THR A 604 18.06 -6.33 -10.94
N SER A 605 18.81 -7.25 -11.55
CA SER A 605 18.54 -7.75 -12.90
C SER A 605 17.29 -8.63 -12.95
N PHE A 606 16.99 -9.35 -11.87
CA PHE A 606 15.78 -10.17 -11.75
C PHE A 606 14.52 -9.29 -11.85
N TRP A 607 14.44 -8.22 -11.06
CA TRP A 607 13.28 -7.31 -11.07
C TRP A 607 13.09 -6.65 -12.44
N THR A 608 14.18 -6.21 -13.06
CA THR A 608 14.16 -5.60 -14.40
C THR A 608 13.67 -6.59 -15.46
N THR A 609 14.15 -7.84 -15.42
CA THR A 609 13.77 -8.90 -16.38
C THR A 609 12.30 -9.23 -16.30
N HIS A 610 11.74 -9.27 -15.09
CA HIS A 610 10.34 -9.59 -14.83
C HIS A 610 9.41 -8.37 -14.88
N ARG A 611 9.94 -7.17 -15.14
CA ARG A 611 9.18 -5.92 -15.18
C ARG A 611 8.42 -5.66 -13.87
N ILE A 612 9.11 -5.83 -12.75
CA ILE A 612 8.63 -5.56 -11.39
C ILE A 612 9.28 -4.26 -10.90
N ASP A 613 8.62 -3.15 -11.20
CA ASP A 613 9.06 -1.81 -10.82
C ASP A 613 8.49 -1.40 -9.47
N GLY A 614 9.21 -0.52 -8.76
CA GLY A 614 8.89 -0.12 -7.38
C GLY A 614 10.11 -0.24 -6.51
#